data_AF-A0A359KLS7-F1
#
_entry.id   AF-A0A359KLS7-F1
#
_cell.length_a   1.000
_cell.length_b   1.000
_cell.length_c   1.000
_cell.angle_alpha   90.00
_cell.angle_beta   90.00
_cell.angle_gamma   90.00
#
_symmetry.space_group_name_H-M   'P 1'
#
loop_
_entity.id
_entity.type
_entity.pdbx_description
1 polymer ?
#
loop_
_entity_poly.entity_id
_entity_poly.type
_entity_poly.pdbx_seq_one_letter_code
_entity_poly.pdbx_strand_id
1 'polypeptide(L)'
;MDAMLDDISRIYTRDIIDTGKQVHFVILLSFLIAFIIVRVITHRIRRSSGSHIHNISARGVHIHHLVWGILLLLVTGYVAIAFDPARGHKLLAILYGIGTALTLDEFA
;
A
#
# COMPACT_ATOMS: atom_id res chain seq x y z
N MET A 1 -4.62 -29.42 -11.76
CA MET A 1 -4.08 -28.11 -11.34
C MET A 1 -4.49 -27.04 -12.35
N ASP A 2 -4.36 -27.33 -13.64
CA ASP A 2 -4.64 -26.38 -14.73
C ASP A 2 -6.09 -25.90 -14.78
N ALA A 3 -7.05 -26.81 -14.62
CA ALA A 3 -8.48 -26.45 -14.59
C ALA A 3 -8.86 -25.44 -13.48
N MET A 4 -8.20 -25.52 -12.32
CA MET A 4 -8.44 -24.58 -11.22
C MET A 4 -7.85 -23.20 -11.49
N LEU A 5 -6.64 -23.16 -12.07
CA LEU A 5 -6.00 -21.89 -12.45
C LEU A 5 -6.76 -21.21 -13.60
N ASP A 6 -7.32 -22.00 -14.52
CA ASP A 6 -8.18 -21.51 -15.60
C ASP A 6 -9.47 -20.91 -15.06
N ASP A 7 -10.12 -21.55 -14.09
CA ASP A 7 -11.31 -21.00 -13.43
C ASP A 7 -11.01 -19.69 -12.70
N ILE A 8 -9.91 -19.62 -11.95
CA ILE A 8 -9.47 -18.40 -11.27
C ILE A 8 -9.18 -17.29 -12.28
N SER A 9 -8.48 -17.61 -13.37
CA SER A 9 -8.16 -16.66 -14.45
C SER A 9 -9.42 -16.13 -15.12
N ARG A 10 -10.42 -16.99 -15.34
CA ARG A 10 -11.69 -16.64 -15.97
C ARG A 10 -12.53 -15.72 -15.07
N ILE A 11 -12.60 -16.01 -13.77
CA ILE A 11 -13.28 -15.16 -12.78
C ILE A 11 -12.58 -13.80 -12.68
N TYR A 12 -11.25 -13.78 -12.60
CA TYR A 12 -10.48 -12.53 -12.55
C TYR A 12 -10.72 -11.68 -13.80
N THR A 13 -10.69 -12.27 -14.98
CA THR A 13 -10.92 -11.53 -16.24
C THR A 13 -12.32 -10.93 -16.26
N ARG A 14 -13.34 -11.74 -16.00
CA ARG A 14 -14.75 -11.31 -16.07
C ARG A 14 -15.10 -10.26 -15.01
N ASP A 15 -14.72 -10.49 -13.75
CA ASP A 15 -15.25 -9.71 -12.64
C ASP A 15 -14.34 -8.52 -12.26
N ILE A 16 -13.05 -8.56 -12.64
CA ILE A 16 -12.09 -7.49 -12.36
C ILE A 16 -11.71 -6.70 -13.62
N ILE A 17 -11.31 -7.38 -14.71
CA ILE A 17 -10.85 -6.70 -15.93
C ILE A 17 -12.02 -6.13 -16.70
N ASP A 18 -13.02 -6.96 -17.07
CA ASP A 18 -14.13 -6.54 -17.93
C ASP A 18 -15.03 -5.50 -17.26
N THR A 19 -15.04 -5.47 -15.91
CA THR A 19 -15.76 -4.46 -15.13
C THR A 19 -14.94 -3.18 -14.87
N GLY A 20 -13.70 -3.10 -15.37
CA GLY A 20 -12.82 -1.95 -15.17
C GLY A 20 -12.33 -1.74 -13.72
N LYS A 21 -12.47 -2.74 -12.85
CA LYS A 21 -12.13 -2.67 -11.41
C LYS A 21 -10.66 -2.98 -11.10
N GLN A 22 -9.84 -3.21 -12.12
CA GLN A 22 -8.46 -3.64 -11.97
C GLN A 22 -7.63 -2.68 -11.11
N VAL A 23 -7.80 -1.37 -11.27
CA VAL A 23 -7.08 -0.37 -10.47
C VAL A 23 -7.46 -0.46 -9.00
N HIS A 24 -8.74 -0.62 -8.69
CA HIS A 24 -9.23 -0.72 -7.30
C HIS A 24 -8.69 -1.98 -6.62
N PHE A 25 -8.67 -3.09 -7.34
CA PHE A 25 -8.13 -4.34 -6.84
C PHE A 25 -6.62 -4.24 -6.53
N VAL A 26 -5.86 -3.57 -7.40
CA VAL A 26 -4.42 -3.34 -7.19
C VAL A 26 -4.17 -2.43 -5.97
N ILE A 27 -4.95 -1.37 -5.79
CA ILE A 27 -4.87 -0.51 -4.60
C ILE A 27 -5.12 -1.34 -3.33
N LEU A 28 -6.20 -2.13 -3.31
CA LEU A 28 -6.55 -2.97 -2.16
C LEU A 28 -5.45 -3.99 -1.86
N LEU A 29 -4.96 -4.69 -2.87
CA LEU A 29 -3.95 -5.73 -2.71
C LEU A 29 -2.63 -5.16 -2.21
N SER A 30 -2.17 -4.05 -2.79
CA SER A 30 -0.94 -3.36 -2.35
C SER A 30 -1.08 -2.81 -0.93
N PHE A 31 -2.24 -2.24 -0.58
CA PHE A 31 -2.56 -1.83 0.79
C PHE A 31 -2.45 -3.01 1.77
N LEU A 32 -3.15 -4.11 1.51
CA LEU A 32 -3.18 -5.26 2.42
C LEU A 32 -1.78 -5.84 2.65
N ILE A 33 -1.01 -6.02 1.57
CA ILE A 33 0.35 -6.56 1.65
C ILE A 33 1.24 -5.62 2.46
N ALA A 34 1.25 -4.33 2.13
CA ALA A 34 2.07 -3.34 2.83
C ALA A 34 1.67 -3.23 4.32
N PHE A 35 0.38 -3.17 4.61
CA PHE A 35 -0.14 -3.09 5.97
C PHE A 35 0.26 -4.30 6.81
N ILE A 36 0.08 -5.51 6.29
CA ILE A 36 0.49 -6.74 7.00
C ILE A 36 2.00 -6.75 7.24
N ILE A 37 2.82 -6.37 6.25
CA ILE A 37 4.28 -6.34 6.39
C ILE A 37 4.68 -5.38 7.50
N VAL A 38 4.22 -4.13 7.43
CA VAL A 38 4.57 -3.09 8.42
C VAL A 38 4.09 -3.53 9.80
N ARG A 39 2.85 -4.03 9.91
CA ARG A 39 2.27 -4.54 11.16
C ARG A 39 3.04 -5.69 11.77
N VAL A 40 3.48 -6.65 10.95
CA VAL A 40 4.27 -7.79 11.42
C VAL A 40 5.63 -7.31 11.91
N ILE A 41 6.26 -6.36 11.22
CA ILE A 41 7.54 -5.77 11.61
C ILE A 41 7.38 -5.03 12.96
N THR A 42 6.42 -4.11 13.08
CA THR A 42 6.19 -3.33 14.30
C THR A 42 5.83 -4.23 15.48
N HIS A 43 4.99 -5.25 15.27
CA HIS A 43 4.63 -6.22 16.29
C HIS A 43 5.83 -7.07 16.75
N ARG A 44 6.67 -7.52 15.82
CA ARG A 44 7.89 -8.29 16.15
C ARG A 44 8.89 -7.45 16.94
N ILE A 45 9.09 -6.18 16.54
CA ILE A 45 9.97 -5.24 17.26
C ILE A 45 9.46 -5.03 18.70
N ARG A 46 8.15 -4.85 18.88
CA ARG A 46 7.54 -4.62 20.20
C ARG A 46 7.63 -5.84 21.13
N ARG A 47 7.60 -7.06 20.59
CA ARG A 47 7.76 -8.31 21.37
C ARG A 47 9.21 -8.63 21.73
N SER A 48 10.19 -8.06 21.02
CA SER A 48 11.60 -8.42 21.15
C SER A 48 12.36 -7.75 22.30
N SER A 49 11.73 -6.87 23.10
CA SER A 49 12.40 -6.14 24.20
C SER A 49 13.53 -5.20 23.74
N GLY A 50 13.33 -3.88 23.90
CA GLY A 50 14.44 -2.91 23.91
C GLY A 50 15.08 -2.51 22.58
N SER A 51 14.38 -2.56 21.44
CA SER A 51 15.01 -2.20 20.16
C SER A 51 15.08 -0.68 19.96
N HIS A 52 16.29 -0.13 20.09
CA HIS A 52 16.73 1.23 19.72
C HIS A 52 16.60 1.54 18.21
N ILE A 53 15.57 1.05 17.51
CA ILE A 53 15.26 1.39 16.11
C ILE A 53 14.15 2.45 16.04
N HIS A 54 13.88 3.09 17.18
CA HIS A 54 13.25 4.39 17.22
C HIS A 54 14.43 5.35 17.13
N ASN A 55 14.66 6.10 16.05
CA ASN A 55 13.84 7.25 15.74
C ASN A 55 14.57 7.98 14.61
N ILE A 56 13.93 8.25 13.47
CA ILE A 56 14.47 9.26 12.54
C ILE A 56 14.18 10.62 13.21
N SER A 57 15.01 10.99 14.18
CA SER A 57 14.86 12.20 14.97
C SER A 57 15.39 13.37 14.18
N ALA A 58 14.49 14.19 13.62
CA ALA A 58 14.87 15.55 13.25
C ALA A 58 14.71 16.44 14.49
N ARG A 59 15.83 16.86 15.12
CA ARG A 59 15.86 17.82 16.24
C ARG A 59 14.98 17.47 17.47
N GLY A 60 14.77 16.18 17.76
CA GLY A 60 13.98 15.74 18.92
C GLY A 60 12.48 15.53 18.66
N VAL A 61 12.03 15.66 17.41
CA VAL A 61 10.66 15.30 16.99
C VAL A 61 10.68 13.90 16.38
N HIS A 62 9.83 13.01 16.91
CA HIS A 62 9.61 11.67 16.39
C HIS A 62 8.79 11.76 15.09
N ILE A 63 9.44 11.59 13.94
CA ILE A 63 8.71 11.50 12.67
C ILE A 63 8.05 10.13 12.61
N HIS A 64 6.73 10.14 12.81
CA HIS A 64 5.92 8.94 12.62
C HIS A 64 5.93 8.55 11.15
N HIS A 65 6.00 7.25 10.87
CA HIS A 65 6.00 6.71 9.52
C HIS A 65 4.74 7.10 8.73
N LEU A 66 3.66 7.49 9.43
CA LEU A 66 2.48 8.16 8.89
C LEU A 66 2.80 9.39 8.03
N VAL A 67 3.84 10.16 8.36
CA VAL A 67 4.23 11.34 7.55
C VAL A 67 4.66 10.91 6.15
N TRP A 68 5.40 9.81 6.03
CA TRP A 68 5.79 9.25 4.74
C TRP A 68 4.59 8.69 3.97
N GLY A 69 3.64 8.09 4.68
CA GLY A 69 2.36 7.65 4.12
C GLY A 69 1.59 8.82 3.50
N ILE A 70 1.42 9.91 4.24
CA ILE A 70 0.74 11.13 3.77
C ILE A 70 1.46 11.73 2.56
N LEU A 71 2.79 11.89 2.62
CA LEU A 71 3.56 12.42 1.48
C LEU A 71 3.38 11.56 0.22
N LEU A 72 3.38 10.24 0.37
CA LEU A 72 3.17 9.32 -0.75
C LEU A 72 1.76 9.45 -1.32
N LEU A 73 0.73 9.60 -0.49
CA LEU A 73 -0.64 9.86 -0.91
C LEU A 73 -0.79 11.20 -1.66
N LEU A 74 -0.17 12.26 -1.14
CA LEU A 74 -0.21 13.58 -1.77
C LEU A 74 0.46 13.57 -3.14
N VAL A 75 1.65 12.97 -3.25
CA VAL A 75 2.37 12.89 -4.53
C VAL A 75 1.62 12.03 -5.53
N THR A 76 1.18 10.83 -5.14
CA THR A 76 0.48 9.92 -6.05
C THR A 76 -0.89 10.46 -6.48
N GLY A 77 -1.64 11.06 -5.56
CA GLY A 77 -2.91 11.72 -5.84
C GLY A 77 -2.75 12.94 -6.75
N TYR A 78 -1.75 13.80 -6.47
CA TYR A 78 -1.43 14.93 -7.34
C TYR A 78 -1.07 14.48 -8.75
N VAL A 79 -0.19 13.48 -8.87
CA VAL A 79 0.24 12.97 -10.19
C VAL A 79 -0.94 12.37 -10.95
N ALA A 80 -1.82 11.63 -10.27
CA ALA A 80 -3.01 11.05 -10.88
C ALA A 80 -3.99 12.12 -11.41
N ILE A 81 -4.15 13.24 -10.71
CA ILE A 81 -5.03 14.34 -11.12
C ILE A 81 -4.39 15.21 -12.20
N ALA A 82 -3.11 15.56 -12.04
CA ALA A 82 -2.46 16.58 -12.86
C ALA A 82 -2.01 16.08 -14.24
N PHE A 83 -1.76 14.78 -14.41
CA PHE A 83 -1.09 14.26 -15.61
C PHE A 83 -1.90 13.26 -16.44
N ASP A 84 -3.17 12.99 -16.10
CA ASP A 84 -4.04 11.97 -16.73
C ASP A 84 -3.23 10.77 -17.30
N PRO A 85 -2.60 9.98 -16.43
CA PRO A 85 -1.48 9.15 -16.82
C PRO A 85 -1.93 7.89 -17.56
N ALA A 86 -2.39 8.00 -18.81
CA ALA A 86 -2.84 6.87 -19.65
C ALA A 86 -1.86 5.67 -19.64
N ARG A 87 -0.57 5.92 -19.34
CA ARG A 87 0.43 4.93 -18.97
C ARG A 87 0.94 5.23 -17.55
N GLY A 88 0.70 4.35 -16.57
CA GLY A 88 1.20 4.50 -15.20
C GLY A 88 0.20 4.26 -14.06
N HIS A 89 -1.09 4.09 -14.39
CA HIS A 89 -2.17 3.86 -13.40
C HIS A 89 -1.87 2.73 -12.41
N LYS A 90 -1.24 1.64 -12.86
CA LYS A 90 -0.90 0.51 -11.98
C LYS A 90 0.19 0.86 -10.96
N LEU A 91 1.21 1.63 -11.35
CA LEU A 91 2.27 2.05 -10.42
C LEU A 91 1.71 3.03 -9.39
N LEU A 92 0.92 4.01 -9.85
CA LEU A 92 0.25 4.96 -8.96
C LEU A 92 -0.71 4.25 -8.00
N ALA A 93 -1.47 3.26 -8.47
CA ALA A 93 -2.32 2.42 -7.63
C ALA A 93 -1.55 1.70 -6.52
N ILE A 94 -0.39 1.10 -6.85
CA ILE A 94 0.47 0.42 -5.89
C ILE A 94 1.00 1.40 -4.85
N LEU A 95 1.58 2.52 -5.31
CA LEU A 95 2.15 3.53 -4.43
C LEU A 95 1.08 4.17 -3.53
N TYR A 96 -0.11 4.41 -4.06
CA TYR A 96 -1.26 4.92 -3.31
C TYR A 96 -1.71 3.92 -2.23
N GLY A 97 -1.80 2.62 -2.55
CA GLY A 97 -2.12 1.57 -1.58
C GLY A 97 -1.07 1.46 -0.47
N ILE A 98 0.22 1.54 -0.80
CA ILE A 98 1.32 1.57 0.17
C ILE A 98 1.22 2.82 1.06
N GLY A 99 0.97 4.00 0.48
CA GLY A 99 0.83 5.25 1.23
C GLY A 99 -0.32 5.19 2.23
N THR A 100 -1.44 4.58 1.81
CA THR A 100 -2.60 4.31 2.68
C THR A 100 -2.22 3.38 3.83
N ALA A 101 -1.49 2.30 3.56
CA ALA A 101 -1.06 1.34 4.58
C ALA A 101 -0.15 1.96 5.64
N LEU A 102 0.84 2.75 5.21
CA LEU A 102 1.74 3.46 6.12
C LEU A 102 1.01 4.50 6.97
N THR A 103 -0.04 5.13 6.43
CA THR A 103 -0.84 6.11 7.18
C THR A 103 -1.74 5.43 8.22
N LEU A 104 -2.31 4.26 7.89
CA LEU A 104 -3.26 3.57 8.78
C LEU A 104 -2.61 2.68 9.84
N ASP A 105 -1.36 2.24 9.66
CA ASP A 105 -0.68 1.38 10.65
C ASP A 105 -0.53 2.05 12.04
N GLU A 106 -0.48 3.38 12.09
CA GLU A 106 -0.39 4.14 13.36
C GLU A 106 -1.65 4.01 14.24
N PHE A 107 -2.83 3.80 13.64
CA PHE A 107 -4.11 3.73 14.35
C PHE A 107 -4.54 2.31 14.71
N ALA A 108 -3.82 1.31 14.21
CA ALA A 108 -4.13 -0.11 14.45
C ALA A 108 -3.47 -0.60 15.75
#